data_AF-A0A134BZA6-F1
#
_entry.id   AF-A0A134BZA6-F1
#
_cell.length_a   1.000
_cell.length_b   1.000
_cell.length_c   1.000
_cell.angle_alpha   90.00
_cell.angle_beta   90.00
_cell.angle_gamma   90.00
#
_symmetry.space_group_name_H-M   'P 1'
#
loop_
_entity.id
_entity.type
_entity.pdbx_description
1 polymer ?
#
loop_
_entity_poly.entity_id
_entity_poly.type
_entity_poly.pdbx_seq_one_letter_code
_entity_poly.pdbx_strand_id
1 'polypeptide(L)'
;MYIAPPADRVPYLINDLFAWLKTAQDHLLIRSCVFHYEFEFIHPFSDGNGRTGRLWQSLILSKSHPLFAHLPVENIVYSNQEQYYKAIATANDNANSTPFIEFMLDEILKTLKSHQGQPIDKSREQRKYINEEFEARFGKKFGVKFGVKFGVNEKQTLLLIAKNSILTSSEIAQQIGISQRAIEKHLQKFRQLGIIEHVGSDKTGRWKVKSIE
;
A
#
# COMPACT_ATOMS: atom_id res chain seq x y z
N MET A 1 19.16 -11.42 19.53
CA MET A 1 19.24 -10.15 18.79
C MET A 1 20.08 -10.42 17.56
N TYR A 2 19.47 -10.38 16.38
CA TYR A 2 20.17 -10.62 15.12
C TYR A 2 21.08 -9.43 14.79
N ILE A 3 22.33 -9.69 14.43
CA ILE A 3 23.31 -8.67 14.04
C ILE A 3 23.42 -8.73 12.52
N ALA A 4 23.05 -7.63 11.85
CA ALA A 4 23.17 -7.52 10.40
C ALA A 4 24.64 -7.63 9.95
N PRO A 5 24.89 -8.05 8.69
CA PRO A 5 26.24 -8.11 8.15
C PRO A 5 26.94 -6.75 8.19
N PRO A 6 28.29 -6.72 8.24
CA PRO A 6 29.06 -5.50 8.06
C PRO A 6 28.69 -4.73 6.80
N ALA A 7 28.65 -3.40 6.88
CA ALA A 7 28.16 -2.54 5.79
C ALA A 7 28.97 -2.67 4.48
N ASP A 8 30.26 -2.99 4.57
CA ASP A 8 31.15 -3.25 3.43
C ASP A 8 30.81 -4.57 2.68
N ARG A 9 30.12 -5.50 3.35
CA ARG A 9 29.65 -6.77 2.75
C ARG A 9 28.30 -6.64 2.07
N VAL A 10 27.46 -5.68 2.49
CA VAL A 10 26.08 -5.49 2.00
C VAL A 10 25.98 -5.43 0.47
N PRO A 11 26.81 -4.64 -0.27
CA PRO A 11 26.69 -4.57 -1.73
C PRO A 11 26.91 -5.93 -2.42
N TYR A 12 27.84 -6.74 -1.91
CA TYR A 12 28.12 -8.07 -2.44
C TYR A 12 26.98 -9.04 -2.17
N LEU A 13 26.48 -9.07 -0.93
CA LEU A 13 25.37 -9.95 -0.55
C LEU A 13 24.09 -9.64 -1.33
N ILE A 14 23.77 -8.36 -1.55
CA ILE A 14 22.63 -7.96 -2.37
C ILE A 14 22.83 -8.36 -3.83
N ASN A 15 24.03 -8.18 -4.39
CA ASN A 15 24.33 -8.61 -5.75
C ASN A 15 24.16 -10.13 -5.91
N ASP A 16 24.68 -10.92 -4.96
CA ASP A 16 24.57 -12.37 -4.94
C ASP A 16 23.10 -12.80 -4.83
N LEU A 17 22.32 -12.14 -3.97
CA LEU A 17 20.88 -12.41 -3.82
C LEU A 17 20.12 -12.16 -5.13
N PHE A 18 20.40 -11.06 -5.83
CA PHE A 18 19.78 -10.78 -7.13
C PHE A 18 20.26 -11.70 -8.25
N ALA A 19 21.53 -12.10 -8.24
CA ALA A 19 22.08 -13.07 -9.19
C ALA A 19 21.39 -14.43 -9.00
N TRP A 20 21.34 -14.93 -7.75
CA TRP A 20 20.61 -16.13 -7.38
C TRP A 20 19.15 -16.05 -7.78
N LEU A 21 18.46 -14.93 -7.49
CA LEU A 21 17.07 -14.75 -7.85
C LEU A 21 16.85 -14.89 -9.35
N LYS A 22 17.80 -14.53 -10.22
CA LYS A 22 17.64 -14.67 -11.68
C LYS A 22 17.82 -16.12 -12.16
N THR A 23 18.72 -16.87 -11.54
CA THR A 23 19.16 -18.19 -12.04
C THR A 23 18.51 -19.38 -11.32
N ALA A 24 17.95 -19.18 -10.12
CA ALA A 24 17.30 -20.22 -9.35
C ALA A 24 16.13 -20.86 -10.13
N GLN A 25 16.06 -22.19 -10.11
CA GLN A 25 15.08 -22.98 -10.86
C GLN A 25 13.81 -23.28 -10.04
N ASP A 26 13.84 -23.00 -8.75
CA ASP A 26 12.69 -23.17 -7.87
C ASP A 26 11.49 -22.34 -8.33
N HIS A 27 10.29 -22.77 -7.92
CA HIS A 27 9.08 -22.03 -8.21
C HIS A 27 9.14 -20.61 -7.60
N LEU A 28 8.59 -19.61 -8.28
CA LEU A 28 8.65 -18.21 -7.84
C LEU A 28 8.01 -17.96 -6.46
N LEU A 29 7.05 -18.79 -6.04
CA LEU A 29 6.53 -18.76 -4.67
C LEU A 29 7.65 -18.98 -3.64
N ILE A 30 8.44 -20.04 -3.80
CA ILE A 30 9.57 -20.36 -2.92
C ILE A 30 10.63 -19.26 -3.02
N ARG A 31 11.00 -18.86 -4.25
CA ARG A 31 12.02 -17.82 -4.46
C ARG A 31 11.64 -16.49 -3.84
N SER A 32 10.37 -16.12 -3.86
CA SER A 32 9.89 -14.89 -3.23
C SER A 32 10.07 -14.93 -1.71
N CYS A 33 9.85 -16.08 -1.08
CA CYS A 33 10.01 -16.25 0.37
C CYS A 33 11.48 -16.25 0.77
N VAL A 34 12.34 -16.97 0.03
CA VAL A 34 13.80 -16.93 0.25
C VAL A 34 14.32 -15.52 0.08
N PHE A 35 13.92 -14.82 -0.99
CA PHE A 35 14.35 -13.44 -1.20
C PHE A 35 13.95 -12.54 -0.03
N HIS A 36 12.71 -12.65 0.44
CA HIS A 36 12.24 -11.86 1.58
C HIS A 36 13.08 -12.13 2.83
N TYR A 37 13.31 -13.40 3.17
CA TYR A 37 14.15 -13.78 4.30
C TYR A 37 15.58 -13.24 4.19
N GLU A 38 16.25 -13.50 3.06
CA GLU A 38 17.63 -13.07 2.82
C GLU A 38 17.75 -11.55 2.81
N PHE A 39 16.76 -10.84 2.28
CA PHE A 39 16.74 -9.38 2.29
C PHE A 39 16.64 -8.81 3.71
N GLU A 40 15.77 -9.38 4.55
CA GLU A 40 15.66 -8.99 5.96
C GLU A 40 16.94 -9.32 6.74
N PHE A 41 17.58 -10.44 6.42
CA PHE A 41 18.86 -10.87 6.99
C PHE A 41 19.99 -9.90 6.59
N ILE A 42 20.13 -9.55 5.31
CA ILE A 42 21.18 -8.64 4.84
C ILE A 42 20.97 -7.22 5.39
N HIS A 43 19.71 -6.81 5.56
CA HIS A 43 19.32 -5.53 6.14
C HIS A 43 20.03 -4.31 5.49
N PRO A 44 19.90 -4.13 4.16
CA PRO A 44 20.77 -3.25 3.38
C PRO A 44 20.60 -1.75 3.62
N PHE A 45 19.51 -1.32 4.25
CA PHE A 45 19.20 0.09 4.51
C PHE A 45 19.24 0.43 6.00
N SER A 46 19.41 1.71 6.32
CA SER A 46 19.34 2.19 7.71
C SER A 46 17.93 2.19 8.29
N ASP A 47 16.90 2.28 7.43
CA ASP A 47 15.49 2.14 7.78
C ASP A 47 14.71 1.59 6.56
N GLY A 48 13.57 0.97 6.80
CA GLY A 48 12.63 0.56 5.76
C GLY A 48 12.89 -0.82 5.16
N ASN A 49 13.77 -1.63 5.75
CA ASN A 49 14.07 -2.99 5.28
C ASN A 49 12.80 -3.85 5.21
N GLY A 50 12.06 -3.97 6.32
CA GLY A 50 10.78 -4.69 6.39
C GLY A 50 9.79 -4.32 5.27
N ARG A 51 9.59 -3.02 5.07
CA ARG A 51 8.68 -2.49 4.02
C ARG A 51 9.17 -2.85 2.62
N THR A 52 10.48 -2.78 2.41
CA THR A 52 11.11 -3.06 1.12
C THR A 52 11.18 -4.55 0.81
N GLY A 53 11.45 -5.41 1.81
CA GLY A 53 11.42 -6.87 1.68
C GLY A 53 10.05 -7.37 1.25
N ARG A 54 8.99 -6.90 1.92
CA ARG A 54 7.59 -7.23 1.56
C ARG A 54 7.18 -6.70 0.18
N LEU A 55 7.65 -5.51 -0.18
CA LEU A 55 7.44 -4.94 -1.52
C LEU A 55 8.08 -5.83 -2.59
N TRP A 56 9.34 -6.24 -2.38
CA TRP A 56 10.03 -7.15 -3.30
C TRP A 56 9.35 -8.50 -3.40
N GLN A 57 8.92 -9.10 -2.29
CA GLN A 57 8.17 -10.35 -2.32
C GLN A 57 6.90 -10.22 -3.17
N SER A 58 6.13 -9.15 -2.95
CA SER A 58 4.90 -8.87 -3.71
C SER A 58 5.21 -8.72 -5.22
N LEU A 59 6.29 -8.01 -5.56
CA LEU A 59 6.72 -7.84 -6.95
C LEU A 59 7.12 -9.18 -7.59
N ILE A 60 7.92 -10.00 -6.92
CA ILE A 60 8.35 -11.32 -7.41
C ILE A 60 7.13 -12.21 -7.65
N LEU A 61 6.22 -12.27 -6.68
CA LEU A 61 4.98 -13.05 -6.78
C LEU A 61 4.10 -12.59 -7.93
N SER A 62 3.98 -11.28 -8.18
CA SER A 62 3.20 -10.73 -9.29
C SER A 62 3.67 -11.21 -10.67
N LYS A 63 4.96 -11.58 -10.79
CA LYS A 63 5.53 -12.14 -12.02
C LYS A 63 5.16 -13.61 -12.23
N SER A 64 4.76 -14.32 -11.18
CA SER A 64 4.38 -15.74 -11.26
C SER A 64 2.94 -15.94 -11.71
N HIS A 65 2.02 -15.09 -11.27
CA HIS A 65 0.61 -15.14 -11.69
C HIS A 65 -0.08 -13.78 -11.42
N PRO A 66 -0.97 -13.30 -12.32
CA PRO A 66 -1.65 -12.01 -12.14
C PRO A 66 -2.43 -11.87 -10.83
N LEU A 67 -2.96 -12.98 -10.30
CA LEU A 67 -3.67 -13.00 -9.01
C LEU A 67 -2.79 -12.53 -7.86
N PHE A 68 -1.49 -12.85 -7.89
CA PHE A 68 -0.60 -12.51 -6.79
C PHE A 68 -0.26 -11.02 -6.73
N ALA A 69 -0.51 -10.24 -7.79
CA ALA A 69 -0.44 -8.78 -7.71
C ALA A 69 -1.46 -8.18 -6.73
N HIS A 70 -2.46 -8.97 -6.33
CA HIS A 70 -3.52 -8.58 -5.40
C HIS A 70 -3.41 -9.29 -4.04
N LEU A 71 -2.35 -10.05 -3.82
CA LEU A 71 -2.10 -10.72 -2.57
C LEU A 71 -1.58 -9.70 -1.54
N PRO A 72 -2.27 -9.50 -0.40
CA PRO A 72 -1.91 -8.45 0.54
C PRO A 72 -0.81 -8.93 1.51
N VAL A 73 0.42 -9.09 1.01
CA VAL A 73 1.58 -9.58 1.81
C VAL A 73 1.78 -8.76 3.09
N GLU A 74 1.62 -7.44 3.03
CA GLU A 74 1.66 -6.57 4.22
C GLU A 74 0.63 -7.00 5.28
N ASN A 75 -0.64 -7.19 4.88
CA ASN A 75 -1.70 -7.58 5.82
C ASN A 75 -1.47 -8.97 6.40
N ILE A 76 -0.92 -9.88 5.60
CA ILE A 76 -0.54 -11.23 6.04
C ILE A 76 0.48 -11.13 7.19
N VAL A 77 1.56 -10.39 6.98
CA VAL A 77 2.61 -10.19 8.00
C VAL A 77 2.07 -9.43 9.20
N TYR A 78 1.30 -8.36 8.97
CA TYR A 78 0.72 -7.54 10.03
C TYR A 78 -0.24 -8.33 10.93
N SER A 79 -1.05 -9.23 10.35
CA SER A 79 -2.01 -10.03 11.11
C SER A 79 -1.35 -11.16 11.91
N ASN A 80 -0.12 -11.53 11.54
CA ASN A 80 0.62 -12.67 12.09
C ASN A 80 2.03 -12.26 12.56
N GLN A 81 2.20 -11.06 13.12
CA GLN A 81 3.51 -10.49 13.44
C GLN A 81 4.34 -11.38 14.37
N GLU A 82 3.74 -11.94 15.41
CA GLU A 82 4.44 -12.79 16.36
C GLU A 82 4.99 -14.05 15.67
N GLN A 83 4.16 -14.73 14.87
CA GLN A 83 4.55 -15.93 14.13
C GLN A 83 5.59 -15.60 13.06
N TYR A 84 5.45 -14.45 12.38
CA TYR A 84 6.41 -13.97 11.40
C TYR A 84 7.81 -13.78 12.00
N TYR A 85 7.92 -13.04 13.10
CA TYR A 85 9.22 -12.83 13.76
C TYR A 85 9.76 -14.13 14.37
N LYS A 86 8.88 -15.01 14.88
CA LYS A 86 9.28 -16.34 15.34
C LYS A 86 9.83 -17.21 14.21
N ALA A 87 9.24 -17.14 13.02
CA ALA A 87 9.71 -17.89 11.85
C ALA A 87 11.09 -17.39 11.39
N ILE A 88 11.31 -16.07 11.37
CA ILE A 88 12.64 -15.48 11.11
C ILE A 88 13.66 -15.91 12.17
N ALA A 89 13.31 -15.81 13.46
CA ALA A 89 14.22 -16.19 14.54
C ALA A 89 14.62 -17.67 14.44
N THR A 90 13.64 -18.56 14.25
CA THR A 90 13.88 -19.99 14.04
C THR A 90 14.76 -20.26 12.81
N ALA A 91 14.52 -19.54 11.71
CA ALA A 91 15.31 -19.68 10.49
C ALA A 91 16.77 -19.23 10.70
N ASN A 92 16.98 -18.13 11.42
CA ASN A 92 18.31 -17.64 11.78
C ASN A 92 19.05 -18.63 12.69
N ASP A 93 18.39 -19.11 13.75
CA ASP A 93 19.00 -20.03 14.73
C ASP A 93 19.39 -21.36 14.08
N ASN A 94 18.62 -21.82 13.09
CA ASN A 94 18.89 -23.05 12.35
C ASN A 94 19.81 -22.85 11.13
N ALA A 95 20.21 -21.61 10.82
CA ALA A 95 20.87 -21.25 9.56
C ALA A 95 20.17 -21.83 8.32
N ASN A 96 18.83 -21.82 8.33
CA ASN A 96 18.00 -22.45 7.31
C ASN A 96 16.70 -21.66 7.12
N SER A 97 16.42 -21.21 5.89
CA SER A 97 15.23 -20.43 5.56
C SER A 97 13.92 -21.23 5.53
N THR A 98 13.97 -22.57 5.60
CA THR A 98 12.77 -23.45 5.56
C THR A 98 11.65 -23.01 6.51
N PRO A 99 11.87 -22.72 7.81
CA PRO A 99 10.80 -22.33 8.73
C PRO A 99 10.07 -21.05 8.29
N PHE A 100 10.81 -20.10 7.70
CA PHE A 100 10.23 -18.87 7.16
C PHE A 100 9.44 -19.14 5.87
N ILE A 101 9.98 -19.96 4.97
CA ILE A 101 9.31 -20.35 3.73
C ILE A 101 7.99 -21.06 4.03
N GLU A 102 8.00 -22.04 4.94
CA GLU A 102 6.81 -22.78 5.34
C GLU A 102 5.74 -21.87 5.93
N PHE A 103 6.13 -20.99 6.87
CA PHE A 103 5.23 -19.99 7.45
C PHE A 103 4.58 -19.11 6.37
N MET A 104 5.40 -18.52 5.48
CA MET A 104 4.88 -17.62 4.44
C MET A 104 3.98 -18.35 3.45
N LEU A 105 4.34 -19.56 3.01
CA LEU A 105 3.52 -20.34 2.08
C LEU A 105 2.19 -20.76 2.70
N ASP A 106 2.16 -21.13 3.98
CA ASP A 106 0.94 -21.47 4.70
C ASP A 106 0.00 -20.25 4.82
N GLU A 107 0.54 -19.08 5.16
CA GLU A 107 -0.26 -17.86 5.23
C GLU A 107 -0.78 -17.38 3.87
N ILE A 108 0.02 -17.54 2.81
CA ILE A 108 -0.42 -17.30 1.43
C ILE A 108 -1.57 -18.24 1.09
N LEU A 109 -1.44 -19.54 1.38
CA LEU A 109 -2.46 -20.54 1.12
C LEU A 109 -3.76 -20.25 1.88
N LYS A 110 -3.68 -19.93 3.18
CA LYS A 110 -4.83 -19.52 4.00
C LYS A 110 -5.52 -18.29 3.42
N THR A 111 -4.76 -17.29 2.99
CA THR A 111 -5.29 -16.06 2.39
C THR A 111 -6.02 -16.34 1.07
N LEU A 112 -5.45 -17.18 0.21
CA LEU A 112 -6.10 -17.57 -1.05
C LEU A 112 -7.39 -18.36 -0.80
N LYS A 113 -7.37 -19.30 0.16
CA LYS A 113 -8.56 -20.09 0.52
C LYS A 113 -9.68 -19.24 1.11
N SER A 114 -9.36 -18.29 1.98
CA SER A 114 -10.38 -17.42 2.62
C SER A 114 -11.07 -16.47 1.63
N HIS A 115 -10.44 -16.20 0.49
CA HIS A 115 -10.99 -15.36 -0.58
C HIS A 115 -11.45 -16.18 -1.81
N GLN A 116 -11.43 -17.51 -1.74
CA GLN A 116 -11.82 -18.35 -2.86
C GLN A 116 -13.28 -18.10 -3.27
N GLY A 117 -13.51 -17.90 -4.57
CA GLY A 117 -14.84 -17.60 -5.12
C GLY A 117 -15.30 -16.16 -4.90
N GLN A 118 -14.53 -15.33 -4.19
CA GLN A 118 -14.80 -13.89 -4.10
C GLN A 118 -14.17 -13.16 -5.29
N PRO A 119 -14.85 -12.16 -5.88
CA PRO A 119 -14.24 -11.34 -6.91
C PRO A 119 -13.04 -10.58 -6.33
N ILE A 120 -11.99 -10.42 -7.14
CA ILE A 120 -10.84 -9.57 -6.79
C ILE A 120 -11.32 -8.12 -6.79
N ASP A 121 -11.76 -7.65 -5.63
CA ASP A 121 -12.23 -6.29 -5.45
C ASP A 121 -11.02 -5.36 -5.25
N LYS A 122 -10.35 -5.01 -6.36
CA LYS A 122 -9.27 -4.00 -6.38
C LYS A 122 -9.68 -2.69 -5.71
N SER A 123 -10.98 -2.41 -5.69
CA SER A 123 -11.52 -1.22 -5.06
C SER A 123 -11.67 -1.35 -3.54
N ARG A 124 -11.69 -2.52 -2.91
CA ARG A 124 -11.91 -2.63 -1.45
C ARG A 124 -10.76 -2.03 -0.62
N GLU A 125 -9.51 -2.41 -0.90
CA GLU A 125 -8.35 -1.86 -0.17
C GLU A 125 -8.15 -0.38 -0.47
N GLN A 126 -8.26 0.01 -1.75
CA GLN A 126 -8.19 1.41 -2.13
C GLN A 126 -9.29 2.24 -1.46
N ARG A 127 -10.52 1.70 -1.38
CA ARG A 127 -11.63 2.31 -0.62
C ARG A 127 -11.32 2.43 0.87
N LYS A 128 -10.74 1.39 1.47
CA LYS A 128 -10.35 1.39 2.90
C LYS A 128 -9.32 2.50 3.16
N TYR A 129 -8.24 2.53 2.40
CA TYR A 129 -7.20 3.58 2.51
C TYR A 129 -7.78 4.99 2.34
N ILE A 130 -8.60 5.21 1.30
CA ILE A 130 -9.24 6.51 1.06
C ILE A 130 -10.14 6.91 2.24
N ASN A 131 -10.87 5.95 2.82
CA ASN A 131 -11.72 6.22 3.99
C ASN A 131 -10.88 6.59 5.21
N GLU A 132 -9.81 5.85 5.49
CA GLU A 132 -8.92 6.10 6.62
C GLU A 132 -8.21 7.45 6.50
N GLU A 133 -7.64 7.78 5.33
CA GLU A 133 -6.98 9.06 5.08
C GLU A 133 -7.97 10.24 5.17
N PHE A 134 -9.19 10.06 4.64
CA PHE A 134 -10.24 11.06 4.76
C PHE A 134 -10.65 11.31 6.21
N GLU A 135 -10.81 10.24 7.00
CA GLU A 135 -11.12 10.35 8.43
C GLU A 135 -9.95 10.91 9.24
N ALA A 136 -8.71 10.64 8.88
CA ALA A 136 -7.54 11.23 9.52
C ALA A 136 -7.45 12.74 9.26
N ARG A 137 -7.74 13.18 8.03
CA ARG A 137 -7.65 14.59 7.64
C ARG A 137 -8.84 15.43 8.07
N PHE A 138 -10.05 14.87 7.95
CA PHE A 138 -11.29 15.58 8.17
C PHE A 138 -12.12 15.03 9.33
N GLY A 139 -11.72 13.97 10.02
CA GLY A 139 -12.50 13.39 11.11
C GLY A 139 -13.76 12.63 10.67
N LYS A 140 -14.15 11.65 11.48
CA LYS A 140 -15.31 10.75 11.24
C LYS A 140 -16.65 11.48 11.06
N LYS A 141 -16.80 12.65 11.70
CA LYS A 141 -18.05 13.43 11.71
C LYS A 141 -18.13 14.47 10.59
N PHE A 142 -17.15 14.58 9.69
CA PHE A 142 -17.15 15.60 8.64
C PHE A 142 -18.40 15.56 7.77
N GLY A 143 -18.74 14.39 7.23
CA GLY A 143 -19.95 14.24 6.40
C GLY A 143 -21.23 14.56 7.17
N VAL A 144 -21.28 14.18 8.46
CA VAL A 144 -22.41 14.47 9.34
C VAL A 144 -22.61 15.98 9.51
N LYS A 145 -21.53 16.76 9.67
CA LYS A 145 -21.57 18.23 9.78
C LYS A 145 -22.27 18.90 8.58
N PHE A 146 -22.16 18.30 7.40
CA PHE A 146 -22.77 18.82 6.16
C PHE A 146 -23.99 18.01 5.71
N GLY A 147 -24.50 17.09 6.53
CA GLY A 147 -25.66 16.27 6.21
C GLY A 147 -25.48 15.37 4.97
N VAL A 148 -24.24 14.97 4.66
CA VAL A 148 -23.91 14.24 3.43
C VAL A 148 -23.04 13.03 3.70
N LYS A 149 -23.31 11.93 2.98
CA LYS A 149 -22.40 10.78 2.90
C LYS A 149 -21.57 10.91 1.62
N PHE A 150 -20.26 10.95 1.76
CA PHE A 150 -19.34 11.04 0.62
C PHE A 150 -19.06 9.67 0.02
N GLY A 151 -19.18 9.59 -1.31
CA GLY A 151 -18.61 8.51 -2.10
C GLY A 151 -17.08 8.54 -2.12
N VAL A 152 -16.46 7.49 -2.65
CA VAL A 152 -15.00 7.30 -2.65
C VAL A 152 -14.29 8.39 -3.47
N ASN A 153 -14.78 8.65 -4.67
CA ASN A 153 -14.20 9.68 -5.55
C ASN A 153 -14.45 11.10 -4.99
N GLU A 154 -15.54 11.31 -4.25
CA GLU A 154 -15.82 12.58 -3.57
C GLU A 154 -14.81 12.81 -2.44
N LYS A 155 -14.52 11.77 -1.64
CA LYS A 155 -13.47 11.81 -0.61
C LYS A 155 -12.10 12.10 -1.22
N GLN A 156 -11.73 11.41 -2.31
CA GLN A 156 -10.48 11.69 -3.03
C GLN A 156 -10.40 13.11 -3.57
N THR A 157 -11.51 13.63 -4.13
CA THR A 157 -11.58 15.01 -4.63
C THR A 157 -11.25 16.00 -3.50
N LEU A 158 -11.87 15.84 -2.31
CA LEU A 158 -11.62 16.69 -1.15
C LEU A 158 -10.19 16.55 -0.60
N LEU A 159 -9.65 15.33 -0.55
CA LEU A 159 -8.26 15.09 -0.14
C LEU A 159 -7.25 15.78 -1.06
N LEU A 160 -7.45 15.69 -2.38
CA LEU A 160 -6.60 16.35 -3.37
C LEU A 160 -6.65 17.87 -3.26
N ILE A 161 -7.86 18.45 -3.15
CA ILE A 161 -8.03 19.90 -2.96
C ILE A 161 -7.34 20.36 -1.67
N ALA A 162 -7.49 19.62 -0.59
CA ALA A 162 -6.89 20.00 0.68
C ALA A 162 -5.36 19.87 0.67
N LYS A 163 -4.80 18.95 -0.14
CA LYS A 163 -3.35 18.82 -0.35
C LYS A 163 -2.80 19.90 -1.27
N ASN A 164 -3.52 20.23 -2.35
CA ASN A 164 -3.13 21.24 -3.31
C ASN A 164 -4.35 22.06 -3.76
N SER A 165 -4.46 23.27 -3.22
CA SER A 165 -5.61 24.15 -3.43
C SER A 165 -5.74 24.74 -4.84
N ILE A 166 -4.70 24.68 -5.68
CA ILE A 166 -4.71 25.31 -7.02
C ILE A 166 -5.03 24.32 -8.16
N LEU A 167 -5.32 23.05 -7.83
CA LEU A 167 -5.64 22.05 -8.85
C LEU A 167 -6.92 22.41 -9.62
N THR A 168 -6.82 22.31 -10.94
CA THR A 168 -7.95 22.42 -11.87
C THR A 168 -8.82 21.16 -11.86
N SER A 169 -10.06 21.26 -12.33
CA SER A 169 -10.95 20.10 -12.47
C SER A 169 -10.37 19.01 -13.37
N SER A 170 -9.62 19.39 -14.41
CA SER A 170 -8.94 18.47 -15.32
C SER A 170 -7.81 17.70 -14.64
N GLU A 171 -6.97 18.39 -13.85
CA GLU A 171 -5.87 17.73 -13.13
C GLU A 171 -6.39 16.75 -12.05
N ILE A 172 -7.43 17.15 -11.32
CA ILE A 172 -8.09 16.26 -10.35
C ILE A 172 -8.67 15.04 -11.06
N ALA A 173 -9.32 15.23 -12.21
CA ALA A 173 -9.91 14.16 -13.00
C ALA A 173 -8.85 13.15 -13.48
N GLN A 174 -7.71 13.65 -13.95
CA GLN A 174 -6.58 12.82 -14.37
C GLN A 174 -5.99 12.01 -13.21
N GLN A 175 -5.85 12.60 -12.02
CA GLN A 175 -5.31 11.90 -10.86
C GLN A 175 -6.27 10.85 -10.28
N ILE A 176 -7.58 11.10 -10.32
CA ILE A 176 -8.60 10.16 -9.82
C ILE A 176 -8.94 9.09 -10.88
N GLY A 177 -8.74 9.37 -12.16
CA GLY A 177 -9.10 8.47 -13.26
C GLY A 177 -10.59 8.49 -13.61
N ILE A 178 -11.25 9.64 -13.49
CA ILE A 178 -12.66 9.84 -13.89
C ILE A 178 -12.79 11.04 -14.83
N SER A 179 -14.00 11.28 -15.37
CA SER A 179 -14.21 12.40 -16.27
C SER A 179 -14.15 13.75 -15.56
N GLN A 180 -13.63 14.78 -16.24
CA GLN A 180 -13.64 16.17 -15.76
C GLN A 180 -15.05 16.62 -15.35
N ARG A 181 -16.07 16.25 -16.14
CA ARG A 181 -17.48 16.54 -15.83
C ARG A 181 -17.95 15.94 -14.51
N ALA A 182 -17.44 14.78 -14.11
CA ALA A 182 -17.76 14.19 -12.80
C ALA A 182 -17.13 15.01 -11.66
N ILE A 183 -15.89 15.49 -11.84
CA ILE A 183 -15.23 16.38 -10.88
C ILE A 183 -15.94 17.71 -10.76
N GLU A 184 -16.36 18.32 -11.88
CA GLU A 184 -17.13 19.58 -11.87
C GLU A 184 -18.43 19.43 -11.07
N LYS A 185 -19.13 18.29 -11.19
CA LYS A 185 -20.29 17.97 -10.36
C LYS A 185 -19.94 17.84 -8.88
N HIS A 186 -18.82 17.22 -8.52
CA HIS A 186 -18.36 17.16 -7.13
C HIS A 186 -18.09 18.56 -6.58
N LEU A 187 -17.33 19.39 -7.32
CA LEU A 187 -17.01 20.76 -6.93
C LEU A 187 -18.27 21.61 -6.75
N GLN A 188 -19.23 21.50 -7.67
CA GLN A 188 -20.52 22.19 -7.56
C GLN A 188 -21.27 21.76 -6.29
N LYS A 189 -21.37 20.45 -6.03
CA LYS A 189 -22.00 19.91 -4.82
C LYS A 189 -21.31 20.41 -3.55
N PHE A 190 -19.97 20.39 -3.51
CA PHE A 190 -19.22 20.84 -2.34
C PHE A 190 -19.36 22.35 -2.08
N ARG A 191 -19.44 23.17 -3.15
CA ARG A 191 -19.72 24.60 -3.02
C ARG A 191 -21.13 24.86 -2.49
N GLN A 192 -22.14 24.15 -3.02
CA GLN A 192 -23.54 24.28 -2.57
C GLN A 192 -23.71 23.91 -1.09
N LEU A 193 -22.99 22.88 -0.63
CA LEU A 193 -22.96 22.47 0.78
C LEU A 193 -22.05 23.35 1.65
N GLY A 194 -21.35 24.33 1.08
CA GLY A 194 -20.43 25.20 1.80
C GLY A 194 -19.19 24.49 2.35
N ILE A 195 -18.84 23.33 1.80
CA ILE A 195 -17.66 22.53 2.18
C ILE A 195 -16.38 23.16 1.64
N ILE A 196 -16.44 23.70 0.43
CA ILE A 196 -15.32 24.40 -0.22
C ILE A 196 -15.73 25.80 -0.66
N GLU A 197 -14.76 26.71 -0.70
CA GLU A 197 -14.88 28.05 -1.26
C GLU A 197 -13.80 28.28 -2.31
N HIS A 198 -14.12 29.02 -3.36
CA HIS A 198 -13.12 29.46 -4.35
C HIS A 198 -12.65 30.86 -3.96
N VAL A 199 -11.34 31.03 -3.75
CA VAL A 199 -10.72 32.28 -3.32
C VAL A 199 -9.81 32.79 -4.44
N GLY A 200 -10.07 34.00 -4.94
CA GLY A 200 -9.28 34.62 -6.01
C GLY A 200 -10.00 34.63 -7.37
N SER A 201 -9.25 34.96 -8.43
CA SER A 201 -9.80 35.10 -9.79
C SER A 201 -10.15 33.74 -10.41
N ASP A 202 -11.04 33.70 -11.41
CA ASP A 202 -11.39 32.45 -12.10
C ASP A 202 -10.20 31.76 -12.81
N LYS A 203 -9.11 32.49 -13.07
CA LYS A 203 -7.91 31.98 -13.75
C LYS A 203 -6.76 31.59 -12.80
N THR A 204 -6.72 32.15 -11.59
CA THR A 204 -5.60 31.99 -10.65
C THR A 204 -6.05 31.73 -9.22
N GLY A 205 -7.34 31.47 -9.02
CA GLY A 205 -7.93 31.24 -7.73
C GLY A 205 -7.56 29.87 -7.17
N ARG A 206 -7.86 29.69 -5.89
CA ARG A 206 -7.59 28.45 -5.16
C ARG A 206 -8.84 28.00 -4.42
N TRP A 207 -8.99 26.70 -4.32
CA TRP A 207 -10.01 26.06 -3.50
C TRP A 207 -9.55 26.00 -2.05
N LYS A 208 -10.39 26.49 -1.13
CA LYS A 208 -10.19 26.33 0.30
C LYS A 208 -11.28 25.41 0.86
N VAL A 209 -10.86 24.30 1.47
CA VAL A 209 -11.78 23.43 2.21
C VAL A 209 -12.00 24.04 3.59
N LYS A 210 -13.25 24.14 4.05
CA LYS A 210 -13.52 24.61 5.41
C LYS A 210 -12.91 23.63 6.42
N SER A 211 -12.13 24.17 7.35
CA SER A 211 -11.56 23.39 8.45
C SER A 211 -12.64 22.95 9.44
N ILE A 212 -12.31 21.90 10.19
CA ILE A 212 -12.92 21.67 11.49
C ILE A 212 -12.14 22.54 12.46
N GLU A 213 -12.82 23.52 13.04
CA GLU A 213 -12.48 23.97 14.39
C GLU A 213 -12.96 22.92 15.38
#